data_AF-A0A7K4F1R3-F1
#
_entry.id   AF-A0A7K4F1R3-F1
#
_cell.length_a   1.000
_cell.length_b   1.000
_cell.length_c   1.000
_cell.angle_alpha   90.00
_cell.angle_beta   90.00
_cell.angle_gamma   90.00
#
_symmetry.space_group_name_H-M   'P 1'
#
loop_
_entity.id
_entity.type
_entity.pdbx_description
1 polymer ?
#
loop_
_entity_poly.entity_id
_entity_poly.type
_entity_poly.pdbx_seq_one_letter_code
_entity_poly.pdbx_strand_id
1 'polypeptide(L)'
;MDEELRKEVRKLSLQNAFEHGGKTQDKIILGKILGTKPEYRTKVKEITKDISEIVNSINQLSSEEQEKEINENFPELLVPKEKIEEREGLPELKDAIQGKVITRFPPEPNGYPHIGHAKAAIINSEYAKMYGGKFILRMDDTNPEAERMEYHAAIKVGLEWLG
;
A
#
# COMPACT_ATOMS: atom_id res chain seq x y z
N MET A 1 -15.60 -20.94 -19.40
CA MET A 1 -15.17 -20.75 -17.99
C MET A 1 -15.88 -21.75 -17.08
N ASP A 2 -15.22 -22.23 -16.00
CA ASP A 2 -15.87 -23.06 -14.98
C ASP A 2 -16.88 -22.24 -14.13
N GLU A 3 -17.84 -22.89 -13.47
CA GLU A 3 -18.90 -22.19 -12.73
C GLU A 3 -18.37 -21.39 -11.52
N GLU A 4 -17.30 -21.87 -10.88
CA GLU A 4 -16.69 -21.22 -9.74
C GLU A 4 -16.04 -19.89 -10.14
N LEU A 5 -15.24 -19.89 -11.21
CA LEU A 5 -14.63 -18.70 -11.79
C LEU A 5 -15.69 -17.75 -12.34
N ARG A 6 -16.79 -18.27 -12.91
CA ARG A 6 -17.90 -17.43 -13.35
C ARG A 6 -18.57 -16.70 -12.20
N LYS A 7 -18.80 -17.41 -11.07
CA LYS A 7 -19.34 -16.80 -9.85
C LYS A 7 -18.39 -15.75 -9.29
N GLU A 8 -17.08 -16.02 -9.28
CA GLU A 8 -16.06 -15.09 -8.79
C GLU A 8 -15.96 -13.83 -9.67
N VAL A 9 -15.93 -13.98 -11.01
CA VAL A 9 -15.93 -12.86 -11.95
C VAL A 9 -17.18 -12.00 -11.78
N ARG A 10 -18.35 -12.62 -11.57
CA ARG A 10 -19.61 -11.90 -11.33
C ARG A 10 -19.58 -11.14 -10.00
N LYS A 11 -19.11 -11.78 -8.93
CA LYS A 11 -18.91 -11.16 -7.62
C LYS A 11 -18.01 -9.92 -7.69
N LEU A 12 -16.83 -10.05 -8.29
CA LEU A 12 -15.87 -8.94 -8.42
C LEU A 12 -16.39 -7.80 -9.30
N SER A 13 -17.12 -8.14 -10.36
CA SER A 13 -17.76 -7.18 -11.25
C SER A 13 -18.86 -6.39 -10.53
N LEU A 14 -19.75 -7.07 -9.80
CA LEU A 14 -20.81 -6.44 -8.99
C LEU A 14 -20.22 -5.55 -7.90
N GLN A 15 -19.23 -6.05 -7.16
CA GLN A 15 -18.54 -5.26 -6.13
C GLN A 15 -17.96 -3.97 -6.72
N ASN A 16 -17.26 -4.07 -7.85
CA ASN A 16 -16.64 -2.89 -8.45
C ASN A 16 -17.67 -1.93 -9.04
N ALA A 17 -18.72 -2.44 -9.68
CA ALA A 17 -19.80 -1.60 -10.18
C ALA A 17 -20.48 -0.85 -9.03
N PHE A 18 -20.82 -1.54 -7.94
CA PHE A 18 -21.43 -0.94 -6.76
C PHE A 18 -20.54 0.12 -6.08
N GLU A 19 -19.25 -0.17 -5.89
CA GLU A 19 -18.28 0.76 -5.29
C GLU A 19 -18.00 2.00 -6.18
N HIS A 20 -18.27 1.93 -7.50
CA HIS A 20 -17.88 2.96 -8.48
C HIS A 20 -19.02 3.42 -9.40
N GLY A 21 -20.21 3.67 -8.84
CA GLY A 21 -21.27 4.39 -9.55
C GLY A 21 -22.02 3.56 -10.59
N GLY A 22 -22.16 2.25 -10.35
CA GLY A 22 -22.98 1.31 -11.11
C GLY A 22 -22.32 0.70 -12.33
N LYS A 23 -21.02 0.96 -12.59
CA LYS A 23 -20.31 0.44 -13.77
C LYS A 23 -18.92 -0.08 -13.46
N THR A 24 -18.50 -1.09 -14.20
CA THR A 24 -17.14 -1.65 -14.17
C THR A 24 -16.58 -1.87 -15.58
N GLN A 25 -15.30 -2.22 -15.67
CA GLN A 25 -14.58 -2.43 -16.93
C GLN A 25 -13.85 -3.78 -16.93
N ASP A 26 -13.86 -4.45 -18.08
CA ASP A 26 -13.25 -5.76 -18.30
C ASP A 26 -11.80 -5.83 -17.83
N LYS A 27 -11.02 -4.76 -18.11
CA LYS A 27 -9.59 -4.69 -17.74
C LYS A 27 -9.37 -4.73 -16.23
N ILE A 28 -10.26 -4.12 -15.44
CA ILE A 28 -10.17 -4.09 -13.97
C ILE A 28 -10.40 -5.50 -13.44
N ILE A 29 -11.46 -6.15 -13.93
CA ILE A 29 -11.85 -7.49 -13.48
C ILE A 29 -10.82 -8.54 -13.91
N LEU A 30 -10.32 -8.46 -15.15
CA LEU A 30 -9.22 -9.29 -15.62
C LEU A 30 -7.97 -9.13 -14.73
N GLY A 31 -7.60 -7.89 -14.39
CA GLY A 31 -6.48 -7.63 -13.48
C GLY A 31 -6.66 -8.28 -12.10
N LYS A 32 -7.85 -8.15 -11.50
CA LYS A 32 -8.18 -8.78 -10.21
C LYS A 32 -8.11 -10.30 -10.26
N ILE A 33 -8.64 -10.92 -11.33
CA ILE A 33 -8.60 -12.38 -11.51
C ILE A 33 -7.17 -12.88 -11.68
N LEU A 34 -6.34 -12.22 -12.50
CA LEU A 34 -4.95 -12.64 -12.72
C LEU A 34 -4.04 -12.42 -11.50
N GLY A 35 -4.44 -11.53 -10.60
CA GLY A 35 -3.79 -11.30 -9.31
C GLY A 35 -4.16 -12.35 -8.26
N THR A 36 -5.42 -12.76 -8.21
CA THR A 36 -5.94 -13.73 -7.23
C THR A 36 -5.74 -15.19 -7.65
N LYS A 37 -5.83 -15.48 -8.95
CA LYS A 37 -5.68 -16.83 -9.55
C LYS A 37 -4.63 -16.81 -10.67
N PRO A 38 -3.33 -16.88 -10.35
CA PRO A 38 -2.23 -16.79 -11.32
C PRO A 38 -2.24 -17.86 -12.43
N GLU A 39 -2.88 -19.00 -12.21
CA GLU A 39 -3.03 -20.11 -13.16
C GLU A 39 -3.75 -19.71 -14.46
N TYR A 40 -4.59 -18.67 -14.41
CA TYR A 40 -5.30 -18.18 -15.60
C TYR A 40 -4.47 -17.23 -16.46
N ARG A 41 -3.22 -16.90 -16.09
CA ARG A 41 -2.32 -16.06 -16.91
C ARG A 41 -2.00 -16.67 -18.26
N THR A 42 -2.03 -17.99 -18.38
CA THR A 42 -1.83 -18.71 -19.65
C THR A 42 -3.13 -18.81 -20.47
N LYS A 43 -4.29 -18.59 -19.85
CA LYS A 43 -5.63 -18.74 -20.45
C LYS A 43 -6.37 -17.41 -20.66
N VAL A 44 -5.64 -16.29 -20.68
CA VAL A 44 -6.21 -14.93 -20.78
C VAL A 44 -7.20 -14.82 -21.96
N LYS A 45 -6.82 -15.35 -23.13
CA LYS A 45 -7.67 -15.29 -24.33
C LYS A 45 -9.01 -16.00 -24.16
N GLU A 46 -9.04 -17.09 -23.40
CA GLU A 46 -10.25 -17.89 -23.17
C GLU A 46 -11.21 -17.19 -22.21
N ILE A 47 -10.69 -16.62 -21.13
CA ILE A 47 -11.52 -15.99 -20.09
C ILE A 47 -11.96 -14.57 -20.46
N THR A 48 -11.24 -13.87 -21.35
CA THR A 48 -11.52 -12.47 -21.68
C THR A 48 -12.94 -12.29 -22.21
N LYS A 49 -13.37 -13.18 -23.12
CA LYS A 49 -14.71 -13.11 -23.70
C LYS A 49 -15.80 -13.30 -22.63
N ASP A 50 -15.64 -14.32 -21.79
CA ASP A 50 -16.60 -14.62 -20.73
C ASP A 50 -16.67 -13.49 -19.68
N ILE A 51 -15.53 -12.85 -19.36
CA ILE A 51 -15.47 -11.66 -18.50
C ILE A 51 -16.24 -10.50 -19.15
N SER A 52 -16.00 -10.20 -20.43
CA SER A 52 -16.70 -9.12 -21.15
C SER A 52 -18.22 -9.32 -21.15
N GLU A 53 -18.70 -10.55 -21.34
CA GLU A 53 -20.13 -10.88 -21.29
C GLU A 53 -20.73 -10.59 -19.90
N ILE A 54 -20.02 -10.98 -18.83
CA ILE A 54 -20.48 -10.75 -17.44
C ILE A 54 -20.46 -9.26 -17.09
N VAL A 55 -19.37 -8.56 -17.41
CA VAL A 55 -19.24 -7.12 -17.15
C VAL A 55 -20.34 -6.34 -17.88
N ASN A 56 -20.59 -6.67 -19.15
CA ASN A 56 -21.67 -6.02 -19.89
C ASN A 56 -23.02 -6.32 -19.23
N SER A 57 -23.29 -7.56 -18.81
CA SER A 57 -24.54 -7.89 -18.12
C SER A 57 -24.77 -7.06 -16.85
N ILE A 58 -23.71 -6.81 -16.07
CA ILE A 58 -23.78 -6.04 -14.83
C ILE A 58 -23.94 -4.54 -15.11
N ASN A 59 -23.24 -4.03 -16.12
CA ASN A 59 -23.34 -2.63 -16.54
C ASN A 59 -24.71 -2.23 -17.10
N GLN A 60 -25.55 -3.21 -17.48
CA GLN A 60 -26.95 -2.99 -17.86
C GLN A 60 -27.92 -2.98 -16.66
N LEU A 61 -27.50 -3.47 -15.49
CA LEU A 61 -28.31 -3.43 -14.28
C LEU A 61 -28.30 -2.02 -13.68
N SER A 62 -29.44 -1.60 -13.15
CA SER A 62 -29.54 -0.40 -12.32
C SER A 62 -28.83 -0.60 -10.97
N SER A 63 -28.51 0.50 -10.29
CA SER A 63 -27.89 0.43 -8.95
C SER A 63 -28.74 -0.35 -7.95
N GLU A 64 -30.07 -0.23 -8.01
CA GLU A 64 -30.99 -0.98 -7.15
C GLU A 64 -30.97 -2.48 -7.45
N GLU A 65 -30.91 -2.87 -8.73
CA GLU A 65 -30.81 -4.28 -9.13
C GLU A 65 -29.46 -4.88 -8.74
N GLN A 66 -28.37 -4.11 -8.88
CA GLN A 66 -27.04 -4.54 -8.43
C GLN A 66 -27.03 -4.74 -6.91
N GLU A 67 -27.58 -3.80 -6.14
CA GLU A 67 -27.65 -3.92 -4.68
C GLU A 67 -28.52 -5.10 -4.24
N LYS A 68 -29.65 -5.33 -4.92
CA LYS A 68 -30.51 -6.50 -4.69
C LYS A 68 -29.76 -7.80 -4.98
N GLU A 69 -29.04 -7.89 -6.10
CA GLU A 69 -28.28 -9.07 -6.45
C GLU A 69 -27.14 -9.35 -5.47
N ILE A 70 -26.46 -8.30 -5.01
CA ILE A 70 -25.44 -8.40 -3.97
C ILE A 70 -26.05 -8.91 -2.67
N ASN A 71 -27.20 -8.37 -2.23
CA ASN A 71 -27.89 -8.83 -1.03
C ASN A 71 -28.27 -10.32 -1.10
N GLU A 72 -28.75 -10.79 -2.25
CA GLU A 72 -29.21 -12.17 -2.43
C GLU A 72 -28.06 -13.18 -2.55
N ASN A 73 -26.96 -12.82 -3.24
CA ASN A 73 -25.93 -13.78 -3.64
C ASN A 73 -24.56 -13.56 -2.98
N PHE A 74 -24.26 -12.33 -2.57
CA PHE A 74 -22.95 -11.90 -2.06
C PHE A 74 -23.07 -10.89 -0.89
N PRO A 75 -23.89 -11.19 0.15
CA PRO A 75 -24.19 -10.24 1.22
C PRO A 75 -22.93 -9.75 1.97
N GLU A 76 -21.85 -10.54 1.95
CA GLU A 76 -20.56 -10.16 2.52
C GLU A 76 -19.94 -8.90 1.89
N LEU A 77 -20.34 -8.53 0.67
CA LEU A 77 -19.84 -7.34 -0.02
C LEU A 77 -20.41 -6.03 0.55
N LEU A 78 -21.58 -6.10 1.21
CA LEU A 78 -22.26 -4.93 1.81
C LEU A 78 -21.83 -4.69 3.24
N VAL A 79 -21.09 -5.62 3.84
CA VAL A 79 -20.48 -5.41 5.15
C VAL A 79 -19.51 -4.24 5.02
N PRO A 80 -19.72 -3.13 5.74
CA PRO A 80 -18.79 -2.02 5.72
C PRO A 80 -17.42 -2.58 6.10
N LYS A 81 -16.43 -2.44 5.21
CA LYS A 81 -15.03 -2.72 5.57
C LYS A 81 -14.77 -1.93 6.83
N GLU A 82 -14.28 -2.59 7.90
CA GLU A 82 -13.81 -1.89 9.08
C GLU A 82 -12.93 -0.75 8.58
N LYS A 83 -13.32 0.49 8.89
CA LYS A 83 -12.41 1.61 8.64
C LYS A 83 -11.16 1.25 9.41
N ILE A 84 -10.09 0.94 8.69
CA ILE A 84 -8.77 0.95 9.29
C ILE A 84 -8.65 2.38 9.79
N GLU A 85 -8.79 2.58 11.10
CA GLU A 85 -8.51 3.87 11.69
C GLU A 85 -7.09 4.21 11.25
N GLU A 86 -6.96 5.24 10.41
CA GLU A 86 -5.65 5.72 10.00
C GLU A 86 -4.96 6.16 11.29
N ARG A 87 -4.03 5.33 11.76
CA ARG A 87 -3.24 5.63 12.94
C ARG A 87 -2.58 7.00 12.75
N GLU A 88 -2.89 7.94 13.63
CA GLU A 88 -2.18 9.21 13.67
C GLU A 88 -0.79 8.96 14.29
N GLY A 89 0.25 9.14 13.49
CA GLY A 89 1.64 9.03 13.94
C GLY A 89 2.22 7.61 13.95
N LEU A 90 3.33 7.45 14.68
CA LEU A 90 4.07 6.20 14.77
C LEU A 90 3.51 5.31 15.88
N PRO A 91 3.54 3.97 15.74
CA PRO A 91 3.11 3.06 16.79
C PRO A 91 4.03 3.17 18.01
N GLU A 92 3.51 2.87 19.20
CA GLU A 92 4.33 2.91 20.42
C GLU A 92 5.47 1.87 20.40
N LEU A 93 6.63 2.26 20.93
CA LEU A 93 7.73 1.35 21.20
C LEU A 93 7.45 0.55 22.47
N LYS A 94 7.61 -0.78 22.38
CA LYS A 94 7.48 -1.67 23.53
C LYS A 94 8.51 -1.33 24.61
N ASP A 95 8.07 -1.27 25.86
CA ASP A 95 8.90 -1.00 27.05
C ASP A 95 9.64 0.35 27.02
N ALA A 96 9.20 1.29 26.18
CA ALA A 96 9.80 2.61 26.11
C ALA A 96 9.48 3.44 27.36
N ILE A 97 10.51 4.09 27.89
CA ILE A 97 10.41 4.97 29.04
C ILE A 97 10.66 6.40 28.57
N GLN A 98 9.76 7.32 28.94
CA GLN A 98 9.91 8.74 28.64
C GLN A 98 11.28 9.27 29.11
N GLY A 99 11.95 10.01 28.25
CA GLY A 99 13.29 10.54 28.46
C GLY A 99 14.44 9.54 28.26
N LYS A 100 14.16 8.25 28.04
CA LYS A 100 15.21 7.21 27.92
C LYS A 100 15.39 6.63 26.52
N VAL A 101 14.51 6.93 25.57
CA VAL A 101 14.65 6.45 24.20
C VAL A 101 15.82 7.15 23.52
N ILE A 102 16.71 6.37 22.91
CA ILE A 102 17.82 6.90 22.10
C ILE A 102 17.75 6.23 20.73
N THR A 103 17.53 7.04 19.70
CA THR A 103 17.51 6.58 18.31
C THR A 103 18.77 7.06 17.60
N ARG A 104 19.07 6.45 16.45
CA ARG A 104 20.22 6.85 15.63
C ARG A 104 19.89 6.75 14.16
N PHE A 105 20.44 7.68 13.37
CA PHE A 105 20.51 7.56 11.92
C PHE A 105 22.00 7.40 11.54
N PRO A 106 22.40 6.20 11.08
CA PRO A 106 23.78 5.93 10.74
C PRO A 106 24.03 5.85 9.22
N PRO A 107 24.02 6.96 8.47
CA PRO A 107 24.25 6.91 7.03
C PRO A 107 25.72 6.68 6.71
N GLU A 108 25.98 5.92 5.65
CA GLU A 108 27.30 5.84 5.02
C GLU A 108 27.52 7.07 4.14
N PRO A 109 28.63 7.81 4.31
CA PRO A 109 28.91 9.01 3.52
C PRO A 109 29.58 8.68 2.18
N ASN A 110 28.95 7.81 1.38
CA ASN A 110 29.44 7.35 0.07
C ASN A 110 28.54 7.78 -1.11
N GLY A 111 27.52 8.61 -0.83
CA GLY A 111 26.64 9.18 -1.85
C GLY A 111 25.76 10.30 -1.31
N TYR A 112 25.05 10.98 -2.22
CA TYR A 112 24.11 12.03 -1.84
C TYR A 112 22.88 11.46 -1.12
N PRO A 113 22.35 12.15 -0.09
CA PRO A 113 21.12 11.73 0.57
C PRO A 113 19.94 11.72 -0.41
N HIS A 114 18.99 10.82 -0.17
CA HIS A 114 17.81 10.63 -1.02
C HIS A 114 16.60 10.31 -0.16
N ILE A 115 15.41 10.13 -0.75
CA ILE A 115 14.16 9.96 0.00
C ILE A 115 14.18 8.79 1.00
N GLY A 116 14.90 7.71 0.70
CA GLY A 116 15.13 6.61 1.64
C GLY A 116 15.85 7.05 2.93
N HIS A 117 16.87 7.91 2.82
CA HIS A 117 17.57 8.50 3.96
C HIS A 117 16.63 9.40 4.77
N ALA A 118 15.84 10.24 4.09
CA ALA A 118 14.85 11.10 4.75
C ALA A 118 13.85 10.28 5.58
N LYS A 119 13.31 9.20 5.01
CA LYS A 119 12.39 8.31 5.72
C LYS A 119 13.01 7.73 7.00
N ALA A 120 14.22 7.19 6.90
CA ALA A 120 14.89 6.59 8.06
C ALA A 120 15.20 7.64 9.15
N ALA A 121 15.69 8.82 8.76
CA ALA A 121 15.99 9.91 9.67
C ALA A 121 14.73 10.44 10.37
N ILE A 122 13.65 10.70 9.62
CA ILE A 122 12.38 11.20 10.16
C ILE A 122 11.80 10.20 11.16
N ILE A 123 11.71 8.91 10.82
CA ILE A 123 11.15 7.91 11.76
C ILE A 123 11.95 7.87 13.06
N ASN A 124 13.29 7.89 13.00
CA ASN A 124 14.12 7.89 14.20
C ASN A 124 14.00 9.20 15.00
N SER A 125 13.94 10.34 14.32
CA SER A 125 13.76 11.65 14.95
C SER A 125 12.40 11.77 15.64
N GLU A 126 11.32 11.34 14.98
CA GLU A 126 9.97 11.37 15.54
C GLU A 126 9.82 10.46 16.75
N TYR A 127 10.43 9.26 16.76
CA TYR A 127 10.48 8.44 17.97
C TYR A 127 11.24 9.12 19.11
N ALA A 128 12.37 9.78 18.83
CA ALA A 128 13.07 10.54 19.85
C ALA A 128 12.20 11.69 20.39
N LYS A 129 11.47 12.41 19.52
CA LYS A 129 10.53 13.48 19.93
C LYS A 129 9.37 12.94 20.77
N MET A 130 8.67 11.90 20.30
CA MET A 130 7.55 11.24 21.00
C MET A 130 7.91 10.89 22.44
N TYR A 131 9.11 10.33 22.64
CA TYR A 131 9.55 9.86 23.94
C TYR A 131 10.43 10.86 24.71
N GLY A 132 10.59 12.11 24.25
CA GLY A 132 11.50 13.09 24.88
C GLY A 132 12.96 12.60 24.99
N GLY A 133 13.35 11.73 24.06
CA GLY A 133 14.62 11.04 23.99
C GLY A 133 15.71 11.82 23.24
N LYS A 134 16.71 11.08 22.74
CA LYS A 134 17.81 11.65 21.94
C LYS A 134 17.87 11.01 20.56
N PHE A 135 18.12 11.84 19.55
CA PHE A 135 18.40 11.41 18.19
C PHE A 135 19.89 11.63 17.89
N ILE A 136 20.58 10.59 17.41
CA ILE A 136 22.02 10.62 17.12
C ILE A 136 22.25 10.48 15.62
N LEU A 137 22.91 11.46 15.01
CA LEU A 137 23.53 11.31 13.69
C LEU A 137 24.91 10.68 13.88
N ARG A 138 25.14 9.53 13.27
CA ARG A 138 26.45 8.83 13.29
C ARG A 138 26.88 8.54 11.87
N MET A 139 27.82 9.28 11.31
CA MET A 139 28.38 8.89 10.01
C MET A 139 29.03 7.50 10.14
N ASP A 140 28.66 6.57 9.27
CA ASP A 140 29.25 5.22 9.22
C ASP A 140 30.38 5.20 8.18
N ASP A 141 31.47 5.87 8.53
CA ASP A 141 32.66 6.15 7.72
C ASP A 141 33.75 5.08 7.90
N THR A 142 33.34 3.81 7.82
CA THR A 142 34.23 2.67 8.05
C THR A 142 34.96 2.20 6.78
N ASN A 143 34.63 2.76 5.61
CA ASN A 143 35.25 2.41 4.33
C ASN A 143 35.95 3.63 3.69
N PRO A 144 37.28 3.74 3.84
CA PRO A 144 38.04 4.90 3.38
C PRO A 144 38.08 5.10 1.85
N GLU A 145 37.76 4.07 1.05
CA GLU A 145 37.79 4.17 -0.41
C GLU A 145 36.50 4.79 -0.99
N ALA A 146 35.38 4.62 -0.29
CA ALA A 146 34.05 5.00 -0.76
C ALA A 146 33.59 6.35 -0.19
N GLU A 147 34.14 6.78 0.93
CA GLU A 147 33.70 7.98 1.63
C GLU A 147 34.27 9.28 1.05
N ARG A 148 33.46 10.34 1.10
CA ARG A 148 33.88 11.68 0.69
C ARG A 148 33.32 12.75 1.62
N MET A 149 34.13 13.75 1.94
CA MET A 149 33.71 14.91 2.74
C MET A 149 32.50 15.66 2.14
N GLU A 150 32.34 15.64 0.81
CA GLU A 150 31.15 16.21 0.16
C GLU A 150 29.85 15.52 0.61
N TYR A 151 29.87 14.20 0.82
CA TYR A 151 28.70 13.45 1.26
C TYR A 151 28.41 13.67 2.74
N HIS A 152 29.44 13.81 3.59
CA HIS A 152 29.26 14.26 4.97
C HIS A 152 28.49 15.59 5.03
N ALA A 153 28.93 16.56 4.22
CA ALA A 153 28.30 17.88 4.17
C ALA A 153 26.86 17.79 3.62
N ALA A 154 26.65 17.06 2.52
CA ALA A 154 25.34 16.90 1.90
C ALA A 154 24.33 16.23 2.84
N ILE A 155 24.74 15.16 3.54
CA ILE A 155 23.90 14.48 4.54
C ILE A 155 23.52 15.45 5.66
N LYS A 156 24.50 16.16 6.22
CA LYS A 156 24.24 17.11 7.31
C LYS A 156 23.27 18.22 6.89
N VAL A 157 23.51 18.86 5.75
CA VAL A 157 22.63 19.92 5.20
C VAL A 157 21.24 19.38 4.89
N GLY A 158 21.16 18.17 4.31
CA GLY A 158 19.89 17.53 4.00
C GLY A 158 19.06 17.22 5.25
N LEU A 159 19.70 16.77 6.33
CA LEU A 159 19.03 16.53 7.61
C LEU A 159 18.61 17.83 8.29
N GLU A 160 19.48 18.85 8.32
CA GLU A 160 19.13 20.17 8.87
C GLU A 160 17.94 20.81 8.14
N TRP A 161 17.83 20.61 6.83
CA TRP A 161 16.69 21.07 6.04
C TRP A 161 15.38 20.32 6.36
N LEU A 162 15.46 19.05 6.76
CA LEU A 162 14.27 18.24 7.11
C LEU A 162 13.67 18.60 8.49
N GLY A 163 14.43 19.24 9.38
CA GLY A 163 14.01 19.58 10.76
C GLY A 163 14.34 18.50 11.78
#